data_AF-A0A915HZN2-F1
#
_entry.id   AF-A0A915HZN2-F1
#
_cell.length_a   1.000
_cell.length_b   1.000
_cell.length_c   1.000
_cell.angle_alpha   90.00
_cell.angle_beta   90.00
_cell.angle_gamma   90.00
#
_symmetry.space_group_name_H-M   'P 1'
#
loop_
_entity.id
_entity.type
_entity.pdbx_description
1 polymer ?
#
loop_
_entity_poly.entity_id
_entity_poly.type
_entity_poly.pdbx_seq_one_letter_code
_entity_poly.pdbx_strand_id
1 'polypeptide(L)'
;MCIGRAPNDLRSVYILDWGLCRQYVNSTTGKPHRPRVRAGFRGTPRYASANALNDIDQGRVDDMWSWFFGIIELTVGVLPWDSDQNAPNEM
;
A
#
# COMPACT_ATOMS: atom_id res chain seq x y z
N MET A 1 2.12 2.19 8.91
CA MET A 1 2.15 1.30 10.09
C MET A 1 3.01 1.95 11.16
N CYS A 2 2.74 1.71 12.43
CA CYS A 2 3.59 2.14 13.54
C CYS A 2 3.68 1.06 14.63
N ILE A 3 4.65 1.21 15.53
CA ILE A 3 4.83 0.35 16.70
C ILE A 3 4.30 1.09 17.93
N GLY A 4 3.62 0.37 18.83
CA GLY A 4 3.13 0.93 20.09
C GLY A 4 4.26 1.48 20.96
N ARG A 5 4.02 2.62 21.63
CA ARG A 5 5.00 3.28 22.50
C ARG A 5 4.87 2.86 23.97
N ALA A 6 3.67 2.53 24.42
CA ALA A 6 3.42 2.19 25.82
C ALA A 6 4.13 0.87 26.18
N PRO A 7 4.60 0.67 27.43
CA PRO A 7 5.35 -0.53 27.83
C PRO A 7 4.66 -1.85 27.46
N ASN A 8 3.32 -1.89 27.53
CA ASN A 8 2.54 -3.08 27.21
C ASN A 8 2.28 -3.29 25.71
N ASP A 9 2.56 -2.29 24.87
CA ASP A 9 2.25 -2.27 23.44
C ASP A 9 3.50 -2.26 22.55
N LEU A 10 4.70 -2.38 23.13
CA LEU A 10 5.98 -2.34 22.40
C LEU A 10 6.12 -3.42 21.31
N ARG A 11 5.30 -4.48 21.37
CA ARG A 11 5.26 -5.57 20.38
C ARG A 11 4.02 -5.53 19.48
N SER A 12 3.18 -4.52 19.64
CA SER A 12 1.96 -4.33 18.88
C SER A 12 2.23 -3.46 17.65
N VAL A 13 1.77 -3.93 16.49
CA VAL A 13 1.81 -3.17 15.23
C VAL A 13 0.43 -2.62 14.92
N TYR A 14 0.36 -1.34 14.59
CA TYR A 14 -0.89 -0.64 14.28
C TYR A 14 -0.91 -0.21 12.82
N ILE A 15 -2.06 -0.42 12.18
CA ILE A 15 -2.40 0.14 10.88
C ILE A 15 -3.00 1.52 11.14
N LEU A 16 -2.49 2.52 10.43
CA LEU A 16 -2.89 3.92 10.53
C LEU A 16 -3.41 4.40 9.18
N ASP A 17 -4.05 5.57 9.21
CA ASP A 17 -4.53 6.31 8.05
C ASP A 17 -5.53 5.52 7.18
N TRP A 18 -6.82 5.68 7.52
CA TRP A 18 -7.93 5.12 6.77
C TRP A 18 -8.49 6.10 5.72
N GLY A 19 -7.81 7.22 5.45
CA GLY A 19 -8.32 8.30 4.60
C GLY A 19 -8.50 7.89 3.13
N LEU A 20 -7.74 6.90 2.66
CA LEU A 20 -7.84 6.34 1.31
C LEU A 20 -8.63 5.02 1.25
N CYS A 21 -9.08 4.51 2.40
CA CYS A 21 -9.78 3.23 2.43
C CYS A 21 -11.14 3.33 1.75
N ARG A 22 -11.53 2.23 1.09
CA ARG A 22 -12.80 2.12 0.40
C ARG A 22 -13.51 0.84 0.81
N GLN A 23 -14.82 0.93 0.98
CA GLN A 23 -15.67 -0.24 1.16
C GLN A 23 -15.61 -1.13 -0.09
N TYR A 24 -15.07 -2.33 0.06
CA TYR A 24 -14.96 -3.33 -1.01
C TYR A 24 -16.25 -4.15 -1.19
N VAL A 25 -16.94 -4.46 -0.09
CA VAL A 25 -18.17 -5.28 -0.07
C VAL A 25 -19.39 -4.41 0.23
N ASN A 26 -20.43 -4.54 -0.59
CA ASN A 26 -21.71 -3.89 -0.35
C ASN A 26 -22.39 -4.51 0.88
N SER A 27 -22.73 -3.67 1.88
CA SER A 27 -23.26 -4.09 3.18
C SER A 27 -24.64 -4.76 3.11
N THR A 28 -25.45 -4.44 2.12
CA THR A 28 -26.79 -5.01 1.94
C THR A 28 -26.74 -6.36 1.22
N THR A 29 -25.88 -6.50 0.22
CA THR A 29 -25.83 -7.69 -0.65
C THR A 29 -24.75 -8.71 -0.26
N GLY A 30 -23.78 -8.30 0.57
CA GLY A 30 -22.62 -9.12 0.93
C GLY A 30 -21.65 -9.41 -0.23
N LYS A 31 -21.84 -8.76 -1.39
CA LYS A 31 -21.04 -8.99 -2.60
C LYS A 31 -20.05 -7.84 -2.84
N PRO A 32 -18.90 -8.11 -3.48
CA PRO A 32 -17.98 -7.07 -3.91
C PRO A 32 -18.65 -6.03 -4.80
N HIS A 33 -18.25 -4.77 -4.68
CA HIS A 33 -18.64 -3.74 -5.65
C HIS A 33 -18.10 -4.10 -7.05
N ARG A 34 -18.86 -3.75 -8.08
CA ARG A 34 -18.37 -3.86 -9.46
C ARG A 34 -17.17 -2.91 -9.64
N PRO A 35 -16.10 -3.34 -10.33
CA PRO A 35 -14.97 -2.47 -10.64
C PRO A 35 -15.44 -1.21 -11.38
N ARG A 36 -14.89 -0.06 -10.99
CA ARG A 36 -15.05 1.18 -11.75
C ARG A 36 -14.34 1.06 -13.10
N VAL A 37 -14.86 1.75 -14.12
CA VAL A 37 -14.25 1.80 -15.47
C VAL A 37 -12.85 2.43 -15.41
N ARG A 38 -12.68 3.43 -14.55
CA ARG A 38 -11.39 4.07 -14.28
C ARG A 38 -11.32 4.48 -12.81
N ALA A 39 -10.23 4.12 -12.15
CA ALA A 39 -9.97 4.45 -10.76
C ALA A 39 -8.61 5.16 -10.68
N GLY A 40 -8.64 6.49 -10.72
CA GLY A 40 -7.41 7.29 -10.62
C GLY A 40 -6.66 7.01 -9.32
N PHE A 41 -5.37 6.69 -9.43
CA PHE A 41 -4.51 6.39 -8.30
C PHE A 41 -4.27 7.63 -7.42
N ARG A 42 -4.34 7.46 -6.08
CA ARG A 42 -4.10 8.52 -5.08
C ARG A 42 -3.17 8.10 -3.93
N GLY A 43 -2.50 6.94 -4.07
CA GLY A 43 -1.62 6.38 -3.05
C GLY A 43 -0.15 6.74 -3.26
N THR A 44 0.73 6.00 -2.59
CA THR A 44 2.19 6.13 -2.77
C THR A 44 2.66 5.23 -3.92
N PRO A 45 3.19 5.77 -5.04
CA PRO A 45 3.56 4.97 -6.22
C PRO A 45 4.56 3.86 -5.93
N ARG A 46 5.48 4.06 -4.97
CA ARG A 46 6.54 3.11 -4.61
C ARG A 46 6.01 1.72 -4.22
N TYR A 47 4.85 1.64 -3.57
CA TYR A 47 4.26 0.38 -3.13
C TYR A 47 3.00 0.02 -3.92
N ALA A 48 2.65 0.80 -4.95
CA ALA A 48 1.45 0.55 -5.72
C ALA A 48 1.58 -0.74 -6.54
N SER A 49 0.50 -1.51 -6.63
CA SER A 49 0.43 -2.63 -7.57
C SER A 49 0.43 -2.12 -9.01
N ALA A 50 0.78 -2.99 -9.96
CA ALA A 50 0.66 -2.68 -11.38
C ALA A 50 -0.77 -2.30 -11.78
N ASN A 51 -1.80 -2.89 -11.16
CA ASN A 51 -3.20 -2.55 -11.42
C ASN A 51 -3.49 -1.10 -11.00
N ALA A 52 -3.05 -0.73 -9.80
CA ALA A 52 -3.23 0.61 -9.26
C ALA A 52 -2.57 1.67 -10.16
N LEU A 53 -1.36 1.39 -10.67
CA LEU A 53 -0.65 2.28 -11.59
C LEU A 53 -1.30 2.39 -12.98
N ASN A 54 -2.07 1.38 -13.38
CA ASN A 54 -2.83 1.35 -14.64
C ASN A 54 -4.27 1.87 -14.50
N ASP A 55 -4.59 2.62 -13.44
CA ASP A 55 -5.94 3.13 -13.13
C ASP A 55 -7.02 2.04 -13.03
N ILE A 56 -6.64 0.78 -12.76
CA ILE A 56 -7.58 -0.33 -12.53
C ILE A 56 -8.10 -0.23 -11.10
N ASP A 57 -9.40 -0.48 -10.91
CA ASP A 57 -10.03 -0.39 -9.60
C ASP A 57 -9.39 -1.36 -8.60
N GLN A 58 -8.89 -0.81 -7.49
CA GLN A 58 -8.14 -1.54 -6.49
C GLN A 58 -9.06 -2.51 -5.74
N GLY A 59 -8.57 -3.73 -5.55
CA GLY A 59 -9.17 -4.77 -4.71
C GLY A 59 -8.17 -5.29 -3.67
N ARG A 60 -8.58 -6.34 -2.97
CA ARG A 60 -7.82 -6.95 -1.86
C ARG A 60 -6.40 -7.40 -2.26
N VAL A 61 -6.21 -7.75 -3.54
CA VAL A 61 -4.90 -8.19 -4.05
C VAL A 61 -3.90 -7.04 -4.10
N ASP A 62 -4.36 -5.80 -4.31
CA ASP A 62 -3.50 -4.63 -4.42
C ASP A 62 -2.92 -4.23 -3.05
N ASP A 63 -3.68 -4.44 -1.98
CA ASP A 63 -3.19 -4.31 -0.60
C ASP A 63 -2.08 -5.35 -0.31
N MET A 64 -2.23 -6.59 -0.81
CA MET A 64 -1.21 -7.63 -0.66
C MET A 64 0.07 -7.31 -1.42
N TRP A 65 -0.02 -6.75 -2.63
CA TRP A 65 1.15 -6.27 -3.36
C TRP A 65 1.89 -5.18 -2.59
N SER A 66 1.15 -4.21 -2.06
CA SER A 66 1.72 -3.11 -1.29
C SER A 66 2.43 -3.61 -0.03
N TRP A 67 1.83 -4.58 0.66
CA TRP A 67 2.43 -5.22 1.82
C TRP A 67 3.68 -6.03 1.47
N PHE A 68 3.66 -6.77 0.35
CA PHE A 68 4.80 -7.56 -0.11
C PHE A 68 6.00 -6.68 -0.45
N PHE A 69 5.80 -5.58 -1.16
CA PHE A 69 6.86 -4.61 -1.44
C PHE A 69 7.40 -3.97 -0.16
N GLY A 70 6.54 -3.68 0.83
CA GLY A 70 6.98 -3.23 2.14
C GLY A 70 7.87 -4.25 2.87
N ILE A 71 7.55 -5.55 2.81
CA ILE A 71 8.40 -6.60 3.39
C ILE A 71 9.75 -6.69 2.67
N ILE A 72 9.75 -6.61 1.35
CA ILE A 72 11.01 -6.60 0.57
C ILE A 72 11.87 -5.42 1.01
N GLU A 73 11.31 -4.22 1.08
CA GLU A 73 12.06 -3.04 1.52
C GLU A 73 12.57 -3.17 2.96
N LEU A 74 11.77 -3.72 3.88
CA LEU A 74 12.20 -3.96 5.26
C LEU A 74 13.34 -4.99 5.38
N THR A 75 13.43 -5.95 4.45
CA THR A 75 14.41 -7.05 4.52
C THR A 75 15.66 -6.78 3.68
N VAL A 76 15.50 -6.18 2.51
CA VAL A 76 16.56 -5.87 1.55
C VAL A 76 17.08 -4.44 1.73
N GLY A 77 16.26 -3.54 2.28
CA GLY A 77 16.57 -2.13 2.50
C GLY A 77 16.18 -1.21 1.34
N VAL A 78 15.95 -1.74 0.13
CA VAL A 78 15.66 -0.95 -1.06
C VAL A 78 14.75 -1.69 -2.03
N LEU A 79 13.95 -0.94 -2.80
CA LEU A 79 13.21 -1.44 -3.95
C LEU A 79 13.92 -1.05 -5.26
N PRO A 80 13.93 -1.89 -6.30
CA PRO A 80 14.70 -1.62 -7.52
C PRO A 80 14.30 -0.34 -8.28
N TRP A 81 13.07 0.13 -8.08
CA TRP A 81 12.52 1.35 -8.68
C TRP A 81 12.62 2.56 -7.74
N ASP A 82 13.38 2.46 -6.65
CA ASP A 82 13.68 3.60 -5.81
C ASP A 82 14.65 4.55 -6.53
N SER A 83 14.22 5.78 -6.73
CA SER A 83 14.91 6.81 -7.51
C SER A 83 16.23 7.28 -6.88
N ASP A 84 16.46 7.02 -5.59
CA ASP A 84 17.66 7.43 -4.87
C ASP A 84 18.93 6.64 -5.27
N GLN A 85 18.80 5.59 -6.10
CA GLN A 85 19.93 4.88 -6.71
C GLN A 85 20.54 5.63 -7.92
N ASN A 86 19.90 6.70 -8.42
CA ASN A 86 20.34 7.47 -9.58
C ASN A 86 20.76 8.92 -9.25
N ALA A 87 20.81 9.31 -7.97
CA ALA A 87 21.48 10.55 -7.60
C ALA A 87 22.99 10.35 -7.86
N PRO A 88 23.61 11.06 -8.81
CA PRO A 88 25.07 11.04 -8.91
C PRO A 88 25.60 11.50 -7.56
N ASN A 89 26.49 10.71 -6.95
CA ASN A 89 27.20 11.10 -5.74
C ASN A 89 27.79 12.51 -5.95
N GLU A 90 27.16 13.53 -5.36
CA GLU A 90 27.74 14.86 -5.29
C GLU A 90 28.99 14.75 -4.39
N MET A 91 30.15 14.91 -5.03
CA MET A 91 31.44 15.21 -4.41
C MET A 91 31.54 16.72 -4.18
#